data_AF-A0A3B8TP30-F1
#
_entry.id   AF-A0A3B8TP30-F1
#
_cell.length_a   1.000
_cell.length_b   1.000
_cell.length_c   1.000
_cell.angle_alpha   90.00
_cell.angle_beta   90.00
_cell.angle_gamma   90.00
#
_symmetry.space_group_name_H-M   'P 1'
#
loop_
_entity.id
_entity.type
_entity.pdbx_description
1 polymer ?
#
loop_
_entity_poly.entity_id
_entity_poly.type
_entity_poly.pdbx_seq_one_letter_code
_entity_poly.pdbx_strand_id
1 'polypeptide(L)'
;LTSCNNVCLAGGVALNCVSNGLLVKKYPERSFYIQPAAGDAGGALGAALALNAMHFDNTVSRKAMTTAFLGPSFSNQAVRRSIERSEYNYCQLEDDELIDLLVQKLEEKHVIGLFRGRMEFGPRALGNRSILADPREASMQDFVNQKIKFRESFRPFAPILLQEEAEEYFETICDSPYMLQVDWLKENYRIPPTTDSYAGLTDRLQDERSPFSAVSHIDYSSRLQTINKESDPFVQQLLMAWKQKTGIGMLINTSFNRKDEPIVCSPSDAIQCFKYTEMDVLVLNSMVIEKKNV
;
A
#
# COMPACT_ATOMS: atom_id res chain seq x y z
N LEU A 1 4.46 34.09 -11.24
CA LEU A 1 3.93 32.84 -10.63
C LEU A 1 2.86 33.23 -9.61
N THR A 2 1.81 32.43 -9.44
CA THR A 2 0.49 32.80 -8.89
C THR A 2 0.41 33.11 -7.37
N SER A 3 1.52 33.24 -6.63
CA SER A 3 1.56 33.44 -5.16
C SER A 3 0.72 32.44 -4.33
N CYS A 4 0.26 31.34 -4.93
CA CYS A 4 -0.57 30.34 -4.26
C CYS A 4 0.28 29.39 -3.41
N ASN A 5 -0.16 29.13 -2.18
CA ASN A 5 0.45 28.14 -1.28
C ASN A 5 -0.08 26.73 -1.52
N ASN A 6 -1.28 26.60 -2.10
CA ASN A 6 -1.89 25.32 -2.43
C ASN A 6 -1.57 24.94 -3.88
N VAL A 7 -0.91 23.80 -4.07
CA VAL A 7 -0.48 23.29 -5.37
C VAL A 7 -1.18 21.96 -5.64
N CYS A 8 -2.00 21.92 -6.69
CA CYS A 8 -2.66 20.70 -7.16
C CYS A 8 -1.88 20.10 -8.34
N LEU A 9 -1.57 18.81 -8.27
CA LEU A 9 -0.83 18.08 -9.31
C LEU A 9 -1.70 16.96 -9.88
N ALA A 10 -1.73 16.90 -11.21
CA ALA A 10 -2.37 15.86 -12.02
C ALA A 10 -1.58 15.67 -13.33
N GLY A 11 -2.01 14.73 -14.18
CA GLY A 11 -1.27 14.25 -15.33
C GLY A 11 -0.34 13.08 -14.95
N GLY A 12 -0.03 12.21 -15.91
CA GLY A 12 0.75 10.99 -15.66
C GLY A 12 2.11 11.22 -14.98
N VAL A 13 2.76 12.36 -15.24
CA VAL A 13 4.02 12.75 -14.59
C VAL A 13 3.86 12.93 -13.08
N ALA A 14 2.69 13.36 -12.61
CA ALA A 14 2.41 13.54 -11.18
C ALA A 14 2.30 12.20 -10.41
N LEU A 15 2.33 11.04 -11.08
CA LEU A 15 2.48 9.73 -10.44
C LEU A 15 3.94 9.41 -10.04
N ASN A 16 4.90 10.28 -10.41
CA ASN A 16 6.29 10.17 -9.97
C ASN A 16 6.43 10.62 -8.50
N CYS A 17 6.33 9.64 -7.60
CA CYS A 17 6.43 9.87 -6.16
C CYS A 17 7.77 10.46 -5.71
N VAL A 18 8.87 10.20 -6.43
CA VAL A 18 10.19 10.76 -6.11
C VAL A 18 10.19 12.26 -6.36
N SER A 19 9.71 12.69 -7.54
CA SER A 19 9.57 14.11 -7.85
C SER A 19 8.64 14.83 -6.87
N ASN A 20 7.53 14.20 -6.48
CA ASN A 20 6.60 14.77 -5.51
C ASN A 20 7.24 14.94 -4.12
N GLY A 21 7.95 13.92 -3.61
CA GLY A 21 8.65 14.01 -2.32
C GLY A 21 9.72 15.11 -2.31
N LEU A 22 10.47 15.26 -3.40
CA LEU A 22 11.45 16.34 -3.55
C LEU A 22 10.79 17.73 -3.58
N LEU A 23 9.62 17.87 -4.21
CA LEU A 23 8.87 19.14 -4.21
C LEU A 23 8.38 19.50 -2.81
N VAL A 24 7.81 18.53 -2.08
CA VAL A 24 7.35 18.70 -0.70
C VAL A 24 8.52 19.12 0.20
N LYS A 25 9.66 18.42 0.12
CA LYS A 25 10.87 18.76 0.90
C LYS A 25 11.45 20.13 0.55
N LYS A 26 11.41 20.52 -0.73
CA LYS A 26 11.96 21.80 -1.21
C LYS A 26 11.07 22.99 -0.84
N TYR A 27 9.76 22.78 -0.75
CA TYR A 27 8.76 23.83 -0.49
C TYR A 27 7.85 23.44 0.68
N PRO A 28 8.39 23.28 1.90
CA PRO A 28 7.62 22.84 3.06
C PRO A 28 6.51 23.83 3.47
N GLU A 29 6.61 25.09 3.03
CA GLU A 29 5.58 26.11 3.26
C GLU A 29 4.33 25.93 2.37
N ARG A 30 4.38 25.02 1.39
CA ARG A 30 3.30 24.78 0.43
C ARG A 30 2.57 23.49 0.74
N SER A 31 1.26 23.50 0.49
CA SER A 31 0.43 22.31 0.58
C SER A 31 0.25 21.71 -0.80
N PHE A 32 0.67 20.46 -0.96
CA PHE A 32 0.54 19.72 -2.21
C PHE A 32 -0.64 18.76 -2.14
N TYR A 33 -1.48 18.78 -3.16
CA TYR A 33 -2.49 17.75 -3.38
C TYR A 33 -2.20 17.06 -4.71
N ILE A 34 -1.94 15.77 -4.67
CA ILE A 34 -1.72 14.94 -5.86
C ILE A 34 -2.89 13.97 -5.99
N GLN A 35 -3.52 13.93 -7.16
CA GLN A 35 -4.66 13.02 -7.39
C GLN A 35 -4.16 11.54 -7.46
N PRO A 36 -4.70 10.59 -6.66
CA PRO A 36 -4.41 9.14 -6.72
C PRO A 36 -4.39 8.50 -8.12
N ALA A 37 -5.36 8.82 -8.95
CA ALA A 37 -5.47 8.51 -10.36
C ALA A 37 -5.05 9.70 -11.24
N ALA A 38 -3.92 10.34 -10.95
CA ALA A 38 -3.45 11.54 -11.66
C ALA A 38 -3.24 11.33 -13.18
N GLY A 39 -3.00 10.11 -13.64
CA GLY A 39 -2.92 9.80 -15.06
C GLY A 39 -4.26 9.88 -15.79
N ASP A 40 -4.30 9.36 -17.02
CA ASP A 40 -5.46 9.48 -17.91
C ASP A 40 -6.75 8.90 -17.33
N ALA A 41 -6.65 7.90 -16.45
CA ALA A 41 -7.81 7.34 -15.74
C ALA A 41 -8.59 8.41 -14.95
N GLY A 42 -7.90 9.37 -14.32
CA GLY A 42 -8.54 10.48 -13.59
C GLY A 42 -9.23 11.50 -14.49
N GLY A 43 -8.98 11.46 -15.81
CA GLY A 43 -9.60 12.34 -16.78
C GLY A 43 -11.13 12.23 -16.79
N ALA A 44 -11.68 11.02 -16.59
CA ALA A 44 -13.13 10.81 -16.50
C ALA A 44 -13.75 11.56 -15.31
N LEU A 45 -13.09 11.52 -14.14
CA LEU A 45 -13.50 12.28 -12.96
C LEU A 45 -13.41 13.79 -13.22
N GLY A 46 -12.29 14.25 -13.77
CA GLY A 46 -12.08 15.66 -14.12
C GLY A 46 -13.13 16.19 -15.10
N ALA A 47 -13.46 15.42 -16.14
CA ALA A 47 -14.47 15.77 -17.13
C ALA A 47 -15.87 15.87 -16.50
N ALA A 48 -16.25 14.93 -15.65
CA ALA A 48 -17.52 14.96 -14.94
C ALA A 48 -17.64 16.19 -14.02
N LEU A 49 -16.59 16.49 -13.25
CA LEU A 49 -16.54 17.67 -12.39
C LEU A 49 -16.58 18.98 -13.18
N ALA A 50 -15.87 19.05 -14.30
CA ALA A 50 -15.86 20.22 -15.17
C ALA A 50 -17.24 20.46 -15.79
N LEU A 51 -17.88 19.42 -16.33
CA LEU A 51 -19.24 19.51 -16.88
C LEU A 51 -20.24 19.96 -15.80
N ASN A 52 -20.14 19.38 -14.60
CA ASN A 52 -20.97 19.77 -13.46
C ASN A 52 -20.79 21.25 -13.09
N ALA A 53 -19.55 21.73 -13.06
CA ALA A 53 -19.25 23.12 -12.73
C ALA A 53 -19.69 24.12 -13.81
N MET A 54 -19.70 23.70 -15.08
CA MET A 54 -20.05 24.57 -16.22
C MET A 54 -21.56 24.63 -16.49
N HIS A 55 -22.29 23.55 -16.24
CA HIS A 55 -23.67 23.40 -16.72
C HIS A 55 -24.71 23.10 -15.63
N PHE A 56 -24.28 22.88 -14.38
CA PHE A 56 -25.17 22.58 -13.26
C PHE A 56 -24.85 23.51 -12.07
N ASP A 57 -25.65 23.44 -11.01
CA ASP A 57 -25.56 24.33 -9.84
C ASP A 57 -24.28 24.16 -8.99
N ASN A 58 -23.29 23.41 -9.49
CA ASN A 58 -22.02 23.13 -8.83
C ASN A 58 -22.17 22.67 -7.37
N THR A 59 -23.20 21.87 -7.11
CA THR A 59 -23.58 21.36 -5.77
C THR A 59 -22.67 20.23 -5.29
N VAL A 60 -21.61 19.90 -6.04
CA VAL A 60 -20.66 18.87 -5.64
C VAL A 60 -19.93 19.33 -4.38
N SER A 61 -19.92 18.45 -3.40
CA SER A 61 -19.18 18.63 -2.15
C SER A 61 -17.73 19.02 -2.43
N ARG A 62 -17.29 20.14 -1.87
CA ARG A 62 -15.89 20.58 -1.89
C ARG A 62 -15.06 19.98 -0.75
N LYS A 63 -15.58 18.95 -0.07
CA LYS A 63 -14.80 18.23 0.95
C LYS A 63 -13.61 17.55 0.28
N ALA A 64 -12.49 17.57 1.00
CA ALA A 64 -11.31 16.83 0.58
C ALA A 64 -11.64 15.34 0.43
N MET A 65 -11.03 14.72 -0.57
CA MET A 65 -11.13 13.27 -0.73
C MET A 65 -10.40 12.60 0.44
N THR A 66 -11.12 11.75 1.17
CA THR A 66 -10.58 11.04 2.33
C THR A 66 -10.11 9.64 1.99
N THR A 67 -10.64 9.03 0.92
CA THR A 67 -10.23 7.70 0.43
C THR A 67 -10.25 7.65 -1.09
N ALA A 68 -9.44 6.76 -1.66
CA ALA A 68 -9.52 6.40 -3.07
C ALA A 68 -10.41 5.17 -3.31
N PHE A 69 -11.21 4.73 -2.35
CA PHE A 69 -12.02 3.50 -2.43
C PHE A 69 -13.30 3.68 -3.27
N LEU A 70 -13.13 4.03 -4.54
CA LEU A 70 -14.20 4.40 -5.46
C LEU A 70 -14.62 3.26 -6.41
N GLY A 71 -13.86 2.18 -6.45
CA GLY A 71 -14.14 1.00 -7.26
C GLY A 71 -15.24 0.08 -6.70
N PRO A 72 -15.44 -1.10 -7.32
CA PRO A 72 -16.46 -2.04 -6.89
C PRO A 72 -16.16 -2.67 -5.53
N SER A 73 -17.23 -3.07 -4.83
CA SER A 73 -17.20 -3.93 -3.64
C SER A 73 -18.06 -5.16 -3.87
N PHE A 74 -17.72 -6.26 -3.21
CA PHE A 74 -18.44 -7.52 -3.33
C PHE A 74 -19.05 -7.91 -1.99
N SER A 75 -20.29 -8.36 -1.99
CA SER A 75 -20.94 -8.86 -0.78
C SER A 75 -20.33 -10.19 -0.33
N ASN A 76 -20.46 -10.53 0.95
CA ASN A 76 -20.03 -11.84 1.46
C ASN A 76 -20.71 -13.00 0.72
N GLN A 77 -21.95 -12.82 0.24
CA GLN A 77 -22.61 -13.83 -0.58
C GLN A 77 -21.92 -14.01 -1.94
N ALA A 78 -21.51 -12.94 -2.61
CA ALA A 78 -20.78 -13.01 -3.87
C ALA A 78 -19.39 -13.66 -3.68
N VAL A 79 -18.69 -13.27 -2.62
CA VAL A 79 -17.39 -13.87 -2.23
C VAL A 79 -17.56 -15.37 -1.98
N ARG A 80 -18.52 -15.77 -1.14
CA ARG A 80 -18.79 -17.19 -0.84
C ARG A 80 -18.98 -18.03 -2.08
N ARG A 81 -19.81 -17.56 -3.02
CA ARG A 81 -20.04 -18.25 -4.29
C ARG A 81 -18.77 -18.42 -5.13
N SER A 82 -17.84 -17.47 -5.07
CA SER A 82 -16.55 -17.59 -5.75
C SER A 82 -15.63 -18.61 -5.06
N ILE A 83 -15.62 -18.65 -3.72
CA ILE A 83 -14.83 -19.64 -2.96
C ILE A 83 -15.38 -21.05 -3.16
N GLU A 84 -16.70 -21.25 -3.11
CA GLU A 84 -17.36 -22.55 -3.30
C GLU A 84 -17.14 -23.15 -4.70
N ARG A 85 -16.76 -22.32 -5.69
CA ARG A 85 -16.33 -22.77 -7.03
C ARG A 85 -14.86 -23.15 -7.10
N SER A 86 -14.10 -22.91 -6.04
CA SER A 86 -12.70 -23.27 -5.89
C SER A 86 -12.57 -24.55 -5.05
N GLU A 87 -11.34 -25.04 -4.90
CA GLU A 87 -11.02 -26.24 -4.12
C GLU A 87 -10.60 -25.89 -2.67
N TYR A 88 -10.68 -24.62 -2.30
CA TYR A 88 -10.20 -24.13 -1.02
C TYR A 88 -11.27 -24.25 0.08
N ASN A 89 -10.84 -24.75 1.23
CA ASN A 89 -11.59 -24.59 2.47
C ASN A 89 -11.44 -23.16 2.98
N TYR A 90 -12.46 -22.66 3.66
CA TYR A 90 -12.44 -21.34 4.26
C TYR A 90 -13.13 -21.35 5.62
N CYS A 91 -12.75 -20.40 6.48
CA CYS A 91 -13.52 -20.03 7.66
C CYS A 91 -14.06 -18.61 7.48
N GLN A 92 -15.07 -18.26 8.26
CA GLN A 92 -15.57 -16.89 8.36
C GLN A 92 -15.31 -16.41 9.78
N LEU A 93 -14.72 -15.22 9.91
CA LEU A 93 -14.34 -14.61 11.19
C LEU A 93 -14.94 -13.21 11.29
N GLU A 94 -15.25 -12.78 12.51
CA GLU A 94 -15.55 -11.37 12.76
C GLU A 94 -14.27 -10.52 12.73
N ASP A 95 -14.40 -9.20 12.61
CA ASP A 95 -13.24 -8.32 12.36
C ASP A 95 -12.18 -8.40 13.47
N ASP A 96 -12.57 -8.51 14.75
CA ASP A 96 -11.63 -8.64 15.88
C ASP A 96 -10.85 -9.97 15.81
N GLU A 97 -11.55 -11.09 15.58
CA GLU A 97 -10.93 -12.42 15.43
C GLU A 97 -10.04 -12.49 14.19
N LEU A 98 -10.44 -11.81 13.11
CA LEU A 98 -9.65 -11.70 11.89
C LEU A 98 -8.35 -10.93 12.16
N ILE A 99 -8.41 -9.79 12.86
CA ILE A 99 -7.21 -9.02 13.20
C ILE A 99 -6.24 -9.86 14.03
N ASP A 100 -6.74 -10.56 15.05
CA ASP A 100 -5.92 -11.46 15.88
C ASP A 100 -5.23 -12.54 15.03
N LEU A 101 -5.98 -13.17 14.12
CA LEU A 101 -5.42 -14.14 13.19
C LEU A 101 -4.36 -13.51 12.28
N LEU A 102 -4.61 -12.35 11.69
CA LEU A 102 -3.66 -11.69 10.80
C LEU A 102 -2.37 -11.29 11.53
N VAL A 103 -2.46 -10.79 12.76
CA VAL A 103 -1.28 -10.49 13.60
C VAL A 103 -0.48 -11.75 13.87
N GLN A 104 -1.14 -12.86 14.23
CA GLN A 104 -0.47 -14.15 14.40
C GLN A 104 0.23 -14.59 13.11
N LYS A 105 -0.45 -14.53 11.97
CA LYS A 105 0.10 -14.97 10.68
C LYS A 105 1.29 -14.10 10.24
N LEU A 106 1.21 -12.79 10.43
CA LEU A 106 2.34 -11.88 10.19
C LEU A 106 3.54 -12.20 11.08
N GLU A 107 3.30 -12.53 12.35
CA GLU A 107 4.37 -12.97 13.28
C GLU A 107 5.03 -14.28 12.81
N GLU A 108 4.22 -15.21 12.29
CA GLU A 108 4.65 -16.47 11.64
C GLU A 108 5.33 -16.24 10.27
N LYS A 109 5.54 -14.99 9.85
CA LYS A 109 6.14 -14.60 8.56
C LYS A 109 5.33 -15.03 7.35
N HIS A 110 4.02 -15.22 7.52
CA HIS A 110 3.12 -15.48 6.42
C HIS A 110 2.81 -14.20 5.64
N VAL A 111 2.66 -14.35 4.32
CA VAL A 111 2.22 -13.30 3.41
C VAL A 111 0.72 -13.38 3.18
N ILE A 112 0.04 -12.25 3.39
CA ILE A 112 -1.42 -12.15 3.35
C ILE A 112 -1.86 -11.41 2.09
N GLY A 113 -2.68 -12.04 1.26
CA GLY A 113 -3.49 -11.37 0.26
C GLY A 113 -4.76 -10.81 0.91
N LEU A 114 -4.91 -9.49 0.94
CA LEU A 114 -6.05 -8.79 1.51
C LEU A 114 -6.97 -8.25 0.40
N PHE A 115 -8.20 -8.77 0.37
CA PHE A 115 -9.27 -8.33 -0.52
C PHE A 115 -10.47 -7.93 0.35
N ARG A 116 -10.72 -6.63 0.52
CA ARG A 116 -11.81 -6.11 1.37
C ARG A 116 -12.48 -4.88 0.76
N GLY A 117 -13.76 -4.70 1.06
CA GLY A 117 -14.47 -3.47 0.75
C GLY A 117 -14.41 -3.02 -0.71
N ARG A 118 -14.44 -1.70 -0.91
CA ARG A 118 -14.38 -1.07 -2.23
C ARG A 118 -12.94 -0.97 -2.73
N MET A 119 -12.71 -1.39 -3.96
CA MET A 119 -11.41 -1.27 -4.63
C MET A 119 -10.94 0.18 -4.73
N GLU A 120 -9.63 0.36 -4.63
CA GLU A 120 -8.90 1.60 -4.84
C GLU A 120 -9.00 2.09 -6.29
N PHE A 121 -9.08 3.40 -6.48
CA PHE A 121 -8.98 4.05 -7.77
C PHE A 121 -7.59 4.65 -7.97
N GLY A 122 -6.90 4.17 -9.00
CA GLY A 122 -5.52 4.55 -9.31
C GLY A 122 -4.60 3.32 -9.39
N PRO A 123 -3.29 3.53 -9.58
CA PRO A 123 -2.33 2.46 -9.83
C PRO A 123 -1.73 1.86 -8.54
N ARG A 124 -2.21 2.27 -7.36
CA ARG A 124 -1.68 1.87 -6.05
C ARG A 124 -2.73 1.05 -5.31
N ALA A 125 -2.32 -0.06 -4.73
CA ALA A 125 -3.12 -0.70 -3.69
C ALA A 125 -2.89 0.01 -2.37
N LEU A 126 -3.97 0.30 -1.65
CA LEU A 126 -4.03 1.18 -0.50
C LEU A 126 -4.72 0.47 0.68
N GLY A 127 -4.69 -0.86 0.74
CA GLY A 127 -5.20 -1.66 1.85
C GLY A 127 -6.40 -2.53 1.51
N ASN A 128 -7.11 -2.30 0.40
CA ASN A 128 -8.30 -3.07 0.04
C ASN A 128 -8.03 -4.14 -1.02
N ARG A 129 -7.01 -3.98 -1.86
CA ARG A 129 -6.52 -5.00 -2.81
C ARG A 129 -5.00 -5.12 -2.68
N SER A 130 -4.56 -5.52 -1.49
CA SER A 130 -3.16 -5.43 -1.06
C SER A 130 -2.57 -6.80 -0.74
N ILE A 131 -1.25 -6.89 -0.84
CA ILE A 131 -0.47 -7.96 -0.25
C ILE A 131 0.28 -7.35 0.94
N LEU A 132 0.08 -7.94 2.12
CA LEU A 132 0.64 -7.49 3.38
C LEU A 132 1.66 -8.49 3.90
N ALA A 133 2.76 -7.99 4.46
CA ALA A 133 3.82 -8.80 5.04
C ALA A 133 4.60 -8.02 6.11
N ASP A 134 5.37 -8.75 6.93
CA ASP A 134 6.24 -8.18 7.98
C ASP A 134 7.44 -7.43 7.37
N PRO A 135 7.68 -6.15 7.71
CA PRO A 135 8.77 -5.36 7.12
C PRO A 135 10.14 -5.57 7.77
N ARG A 136 10.25 -6.33 8.85
CA ARG A 136 11.44 -6.39 9.71
C ARG A 136 12.59 -7.25 9.16
N GLU A 137 12.32 -8.15 8.23
CA GLU A 137 13.32 -9.08 7.71
C GLU A 137 13.55 -8.86 6.21
N ALA A 138 14.82 -8.78 5.81
CA ALA A 138 15.20 -8.68 4.40
C ALA A 138 14.77 -9.92 3.58
N SER A 139 14.74 -11.10 4.21
CA SER A 139 14.26 -12.34 3.59
C SER A 139 12.81 -12.23 3.10
N MET A 140 11.97 -11.45 3.79
CA MET A 140 10.58 -11.21 3.39
C MET A 140 10.49 -10.43 2.08
N GLN A 141 11.37 -9.45 1.89
CA GLN A 141 11.46 -8.70 0.63
C GLN A 141 11.77 -9.63 -0.54
N ASP A 142 12.79 -10.48 -0.38
CA ASP A 142 13.18 -11.45 -1.39
C ASP A 142 12.05 -12.44 -1.69
N PHE A 143 11.41 -12.97 -0.66
CA PHE A 143 10.29 -13.90 -0.79
C PHE A 143 9.13 -13.27 -1.57
N VAL A 144 8.65 -12.10 -1.16
CA VAL A 144 7.53 -11.43 -1.85
C VAL A 144 7.92 -11.08 -3.30
N ASN A 145 9.15 -10.62 -3.53
CA ASN A 145 9.60 -10.30 -4.89
C ASN A 145 9.68 -11.53 -5.80
N GLN A 146 10.25 -12.63 -5.34
CA GLN A 146 10.51 -13.81 -6.18
C GLN A 146 9.28 -14.73 -6.29
N LYS A 147 8.60 -14.99 -5.17
CA LYS A 147 7.57 -16.05 -5.06
C LYS A 147 6.15 -15.56 -5.29
N ILE A 148 5.94 -14.25 -5.23
CA ILE A 148 4.61 -13.64 -5.40
C ILE A 148 4.61 -12.66 -6.57
N LYS A 149 5.62 -11.79 -6.64
CA LYS A 149 5.74 -10.76 -7.68
C LYS A 149 6.50 -11.18 -8.92
N PHE A 150 7.24 -12.28 -8.88
CA PHE A 150 8.06 -12.77 -9.99
C PHE A 150 8.96 -11.69 -10.60
N ARG A 151 9.55 -10.84 -9.75
CA ARG A 151 10.41 -9.71 -10.12
C ARG A 151 11.73 -9.73 -9.34
N GLU A 152 12.61 -8.78 -9.65
CA GLU A 152 13.94 -8.69 -9.06
C GLU A 152 13.88 -8.50 -7.53
N SER A 153 14.72 -9.24 -6.80
CA SER A 153 14.56 -9.43 -5.36
C SER A 153 14.87 -8.20 -4.51
N PHE A 154 15.69 -7.29 -5.05
CA PHE A 154 16.10 -6.06 -4.38
C PHE A 154 15.07 -4.92 -4.41
N ARG A 155 13.96 -5.04 -5.14
CA ARG A 155 13.01 -3.92 -5.26
C ARG A 155 12.27 -3.74 -3.93
N PRO A 156 12.41 -2.61 -3.22
CA PRO A 156 11.66 -2.41 -2.00
C PRO A 156 10.17 -2.27 -2.30
N PHE A 157 9.39 -2.44 -1.24
CA PHE A 157 7.97 -2.21 -1.22
C PHE A 157 7.63 -0.88 -0.54
N ALA A 158 6.35 -0.55 -0.52
CA ALA A 158 5.88 0.65 0.16
C ALA A 158 5.46 0.26 1.58
N PRO A 159 5.80 1.06 2.60
CA PRO A 159 5.25 0.85 3.92
C PRO A 159 3.82 1.39 4.01
N ILE A 160 2.96 0.65 4.70
CA ILE A 160 1.67 1.14 5.22
C ILE A 160 1.79 1.25 6.74
N LEU A 161 1.48 2.41 7.31
CA LEU A 161 1.75 2.71 8.71
C LEU A 161 0.72 3.66 9.32
N LEU A 162 0.63 3.66 10.65
CA LEU A 162 -0.20 4.61 11.40
C LEU A 162 0.28 6.04 11.12
N GLN A 163 -0.69 6.92 10.82
CA GLN A 163 -0.40 8.33 10.51
C GLN A 163 0.34 9.01 11.67
N GLU A 164 -0.10 8.78 12.90
CA GLU A 164 0.49 9.33 14.12
C GLU A 164 1.92 8.85 14.40
N GLU A 165 2.38 7.79 13.73
CA GLU A 165 3.74 7.24 13.86
C GLU A 165 4.63 7.55 12.67
N ALA A 166 4.12 8.19 11.61
CA ALA A 166 4.93 8.49 10.43
C ALA A 166 6.18 9.30 10.80
N GLU A 167 6.03 10.28 11.70
CA GLU A 167 7.14 11.07 12.22
C GLU A 167 8.06 10.27 13.15
N GLU A 168 7.69 9.10 13.67
CA GLU A 168 8.64 8.27 14.44
C GLU A 168 9.73 7.73 13.53
N TYR A 169 9.35 7.23 12.35
CA TYR A 169 10.25 6.53 11.43
C TYR A 169 10.85 7.41 10.34
N PHE A 170 10.14 8.46 9.90
CA PHE A 170 10.48 9.25 8.73
C PHE A 170 10.65 10.74 9.06
N GLU A 171 11.33 11.48 8.18
CA GLU A 171 11.45 12.95 8.21
C GLU A 171 10.13 13.67 7.81
N THR A 172 9.00 12.96 7.95
CA THR A 172 7.71 13.38 7.40
C THR A 172 7.23 14.70 7.93
N ILE A 173 6.73 15.53 7.01
CA ILE A 173 6.13 16.83 7.29
C ILE A 173 4.65 16.89 6.91
N CYS A 174 4.11 15.87 6.24
CA CYS A 174 2.72 15.78 5.85
C CYS A 174 2.25 14.35 5.58
N ASP A 175 0.94 14.14 5.67
CA ASP A 175 0.31 12.84 5.40
C ASP A 175 0.54 12.38 3.96
N SER A 176 0.65 11.06 3.77
CA SER A 176 0.78 10.41 2.46
C SER A 176 -0.26 9.28 2.34
N PRO A 177 -1.57 9.58 2.24
CA PRO A 177 -2.60 8.54 2.23
C PRO A 177 -2.62 7.68 0.96
N TYR A 178 -1.91 8.08 -0.10
CA TYR A 178 -2.07 7.53 -1.45
C TYR A 178 -0.80 6.94 -2.08
N MET A 179 0.31 6.84 -1.33
CA MET A 179 1.61 6.42 -1.88
C MET A 179 2.06 7.25 -3.09
N LEU A 180 1.81 8.56 -3.05
CA LEU A 180 2.12 9.49 -4.15
C LEU A 180 3.33 10.38 -3.87
N GLN A 181 3.97 10.23 -2.72
CA GLN A 181 5.23 10.89 -2.39
C GLN A 181 6.16 9.90 -1.68
N VAL A 182 7.45 10.17 -1.80
CA VAL A 182 8.46 9.51 -0.98
C VAL A 182 8.84 10.40 0.20
N ASP A 183 9.28 9.75 1.25
CA ASP A 183 9.92 10.38 2.39
C ASP A 183 11.22 9.66 2.75
N TRP A 184 12.01 10.20 3.67
CA TRP A 184 13.29 9.62 4.08
C TRP A 184 13.24 9.14 5.52
N LEU A 185 13.79 7.95 5.78
CA LEU A 185 13.93 7.43 7.15
C LEU A 185 14.70 8.41 8.02
N LYS A 186 14.38 8.52 9.31
CA LYS A 186 15.18 9.29 10.27
C LYS A 186 16.57 8.69 10.47
N GLU A 187 17.51 9.53 10.87
CA GLU A 187 18.94 9.19 11.00
C GLU A 187 19.20 7.97 11.89
N ASN A 188 18.43 7.78 12.97
CA ASN A 188 18.54 6.64 13.86
C ASN A 188 18.15 5.29 13.23
N TYR A 189 17.49 5.28 12.06
CA TYR A 189 17.16 4.08 11.29
C TYR A 189 18.02 3.94 10.02
N ARG A 190 19.04 4.78 9.84
CA ARG A 190 19.96 4.73 8.70
C ARG A 190 21.23 4.00 9.08
N ILE A 191 21.54 2.94 8.35
CA ILE A 191 22.80 2.21 8.43
C ILE A 191 23.71 2.71 7.29
N PRO A 192 24.91 3.22 7.59
CA PRO A 192 25.85 3.70 6.58
C PRO A 192 26.33 2.56 5.66
N PRO A 193 26.85 2.89 4.46
CA PRO A 193 27.40 1.88 3.56
C PRO A 193 28.49 1.07 4.25
N THR A 194 28.51 -0.24 4.02
CA THR A 194 29.62 -1.10 4.48
C THR A 194 30.92 -0.87 3.71
N THR A 195 30.85 -0.29 2.51
CA THR A 195 32.00 0.05 1.67
C THR A 195 31.70 1.24 0.76
N ASP A 196 32.73 2.04 0.45
CA ASP A 196 32.64 3.11 -0.55
C ASP A 196 32.75 2.59 -2.00
N SER A 197 33.15 1.32 -2.17
CA SER A 197 33.38 0.69 -3.47
C SER A 197 32.73 -0.69 -3.53
N TYR A 198 31.56 -0.77 -4.15
CA TYR A 198 30.88 -2.03 -4.48
C TYR A 198 31.38 -2.55 -5.84
N ALA A 199 31.48 -3.87 -6.00
CA ALA A 199 31.90 -4.45 -7.28
C ALA A 199 30.82 -4.32 -8.36
N GLY A 200 29.55 -4.19 -7.97
CA GLY A 200 28.46 -3.85 -8.87
C GLY A 200 27.21 -3.31 -8.18
N LEU A 201 26.19 -2.99 -8.98
CA LEU A 201 24.90 -2.51 -8.48
C LEU A 201 24.20 -3.55 -7.59
N THR A 202 24.32 -4.84 -7.92
CA THR A 202 23.72 -5.93 -7.15
C THR A 202 24.26 -5.98 -5.72
N ASP A 203 25.58 -5.89 -5.55
CA ASP A 203 26.20 -5.91 -4.21
C ASP A 203 25.75 -4.69 -3.39
N ARG A 204 25.66 -3.52 -4.04
CA ARG A 204 25.16 -2.30 -3.41
C ARG A 204 23.71 -2.42 -2.95
N LEU A 205 22.89 -3.16 -3.70
CA LEU A 205 21.48 -3.37 -3.39
C LEU A 205 21.24 -4.41 -2.29
N GLN A 206 22.23 -5.27 -2.02
CA GLN A 206 22.21 -6.23 -0.92
C GLN A 206 22.76 -5.66 0.39
N ASP A 207 23.40 -4.49 0.35
CA ASP A 207 23.90 -3.80 1.53
C ASP A 207 22.73 -3.32 2.39
N GLU A 208 22.66 -3.80 3.63
CA GLU A 208 21.57 -3.44 4.54
C GLU A 208 21.72 -1.99 4.99
N ARG A 209 20.75 -1.14 4.59
CA ARG A 209 20.77 0.32 4.85
C ARG A 209 19.83 0.74 5.96
N SER A 210 19.00 -0.18 6.46
CA SER A 210 18.02 0.08 7.50
C SER A 210 17.49 -1.22 8.10
N PRO A 211 17.06 -1.24 9.38
CA PRO A 211 16.24 -2.33 9.92
C PRO A 211 14.91 -2.53 9.17
N PHE A 212 14.52 -1.60 8.30
CA PHE A 212 13.32 -1.66 7.47
C PHE A 212 13.64 -1.82 5.97
N SER A 213 14.71 -2.55 5.64
CA SER A 213 15.20 -2.68 4.25
C SER A 213 14.16 -3.17 3.25
N ALA A 214 13.13 -3.92 3.70
CA ALA A 214 12.04 -4.36 2.83
C ALA A 214 11.16 -3.22 2.30
N VAL A 215 11.15 -2.06 2.97
CA VAL A 215 10.30 -0.91 2.66
C VAL A 215 11.06 0.38 2.36
N SER A 216 12.40 0.35 2.43
CA SER A 216 13.27 1.50 2.15
C SER A 216 14.27 1.23 1.04
N HIS A 217 14.60 2.26 0.25
CA HIS A 217 15.65 2.23 -0.74
C HIS A 217 17.04 2.46 -0.12
N ILE A 218 18.10 2.19 -0.89
CA ILE A 218 19.50 2.40 -0.49
C ILE A 218 19.86 3.87 -0.19
N ASP A 219 19.04 4.82 -0.64
CA ASP A 219 19.13 6.25 -0.32
C ASP A 219 18.23 6.65 0.85
N TYR A 220 17.71 5.66 1.59
CA TYR A 220 16.80 5.77 2.73
C TYR A 220 15.42 6.31 2.39
N SER A 221 15.09 6.49 1.11
CA SER A 221 13.77 6.92 0.70
C SER A 221 12.75 5.77 0.76
N SER A 222 11.50 6.08 1.09
CA SER A 222 10.39 5.12 1.17
C SER A 222 9.10 5.78 0.69
N ARG A 223 8.25 5.03 -0.01
CA ARG A 223 6.98 5.56 -0.54
C ARG A 223 5.82 5.26 0.41
N LEU A 224 5.54 6.19 1.31
CA LEU A 224 4.67 5.95 2.46
C LEU A 224 3.18 5.86 2.10
N GLN A 225 2.45 5.01 2.81
CA GLN A 225 1.00 5.11 2.98
C GLN A 225 0.64 5.33 4.45
N THR A 226 0.22 6.54 4.80
CA THR A 226 -0.28 6.86 6.14
C THR A 226 -1.75 6.49 6.27
N ILE A 227 -2.10 5.78 7.35
CA ILE A 227 -3.46 5.33 7.65
C ILE A 227 -3.95 6.02 8.92
N ASN A 228 -5.18 6.54 8.85
CA ASN A 228 -5.95 6.99 10.00
C ASN A 228 -7.32 6.28 10.04
N LYS A 229 -8.08 6.55 11.11
CA LYS A 229 -9.39 5.93 11.34
C LYS A 229 -10.40 6.29 10.24
N GLU A 230 -10.33 7.49 9.69
CA GLU A 230 -11.23 7.95 8.65
C GLU A 230 -10.92 7.33 7.29
N SER A 231 -9.66 7.00 7.02
CA SER A 231 -9.20 6.45 5.74
C SER A 231 -9.52 4.97 5.61
N ASP A 232 -9.14 4.17 6.62
CA ASP A 232 -9.38 2.72 6.64
C ASP A 232 -9.40 2.20 8.09
N PRO A 233 -10.58 2.09 8.71
CA PRO A 233 -10.71 1.65 10.10
C PRO A 233 -10.17 0.23 10.35
N PHE A 234 -10.24 -0.66 9.36
CA PHE A 234 -9.82 -2.05 9.54
C PHE A 234 -8.30 -2.16 9.53
N VAL A 235 -7.66 -1.56 8.53
CA VAL A 235 -6.19 -1.54 8.44
C VAL A 235 -5.58 -0.76 9.61
N GLN A 236 -6.23 0.32 10.06
CA GLN A 236 -5.80 1.06 11.23
C GLN A 236 -5.77 0.18 12.48
N GLN A 237 -6.82 -0.61 12.74
CA GLN A 237 -6.86 -1.55 13.86
C GLN A 237 -5.82 -2.67 13.73
N LEU A 238 -5.64 -3.21 12.52
CA LEU A 238 -4.58 -4.20 12.25
C LEU A 238 -3.19 -3.64 12.58
N LEU A 239 -2.88 -2.41 12.16
CA LEU A 239 -1.61 -1.76 12.45
C LEU A 239 -1.43 -1.48 13.95
N MET A 240 -2.49 -1.06 14.65
CA MET A 240 -2.47 -0.89 16.11
C MET A 240 -2.20 -2.20 16.84
N ALA A 241 -2.88 -3.28 16.46
CA ALA A 241 -2.67 -4.61 17.04
C ALA A 241 -1.25 -5.14 16.74
N TRP A 242 -0.77 -4.96 15.50
CA TRP A 242 0.59 -5.29 15.10
C TRP A 242 1.64 -4.51 15.90
N LYS A 243 1.42 -3.20 16.12
CA LYS A 243 2.26 -2.37 16.99
C LYS A 243 2.27 -2.89 18.42
N GLN A 244 1.11 -3.17 19.00
CA GLN A 244 1.02 -3.71 20.36
C GLN A 244 1.83 -5.00 20.50
N LYS A 245 1.82 -5.83 19.46
CA LYS A 245 2.53 -7.10 19.44
C LYS A 245 4.04 -6.96 19.22
N THR A 246 4.49 -6.04 18.37
CA THR A 246 5.88 -6.01 17.87
C THR A 246 6.66 -4.75 18.20
N GLY A 247 5.98 -3.70 18.68
CA GLY A 247 6.53 -2.35 18.84
C GLY A 247 6.58 -1.54 17.54
N ILE A 248 6.12 -2.09 16.41
CA ILE A 248 6.20 -1.45 15.08
C ILE A 248 4.79 -1.35 14.49
N GLY A 249 4.28 -0.13 14.23
CA GLY A 249 2.99 0.08 13.58
C GLY A 249 3.08 0.27 12.07
N MET A 250 3.86 -0.60 11.42
CA MET A 250 4.11 -0.57 9.98
C MET A 250 4.12 -1.99 9.40
N LEU A 251 3.59 -2.12 8.18
CA LEU A 251 3.63 -3.34 7.37
C LEU A 251 4.15 -3.05 5.96
N ILE A 252 4.61 -4.08 5.26
CA ILE A 252 4.76 -4.04 3.81
C ILE A 252 3.36 -3.94 3.19
N ASN A 253 3.17 -3.04 2.23
CA ASN A 253 2.02 -3.04 1.34
C ASN A 253 2.47 -3.02 -0.12
N THR A 254 1.97 -3.98 -0.90
CA THR A 254 2.13 -3.98 -2.35
C THR A 254 0.82 -4.38 -3.04
N SER A 255 0.73 -4.15 -4.34
CA SER A 255 -0.48 -4.43 -5.11
C SER A 255 -0.88 -5.90 -5.01
N PHE A 256 -2.16 -6.24 -4.99
CA PHE A 256 -2.57 -7.64 -5.09
C PHE A 256 -2.71 -8.02 -6.57
N ASN A 257 -1.61 -8.51 -7.14
CA ASN A 257 -1.48 -8.98 -8.52
C ASN A 257 -0.18 -9.77 -8.71
N ARG A 258 -0.10 -10.52 -9.81
CA ARG A 258 1.15 -11.07 -10.35
C ARG A 258 1.84 -10.05 -11.25
N LYS A 259 3.03 -10.41 -11.71
CA LYS A 259 3.74 -9.64 -12.75
C LYS A 259 2.86 -9.52 -14.00
N ASP A 260 2.86 -8.33 -14.58
CA ASP A 260 2.17 -8.01 -15.85
C ASP A 260 0.63 -8.15 -15.82
N GLU A 261 0.02 -8.27 -14.63
CA GLU A 261 -1.44 -8.29 -14.44
C GLU A 261 -1.94 -7.03 -13.72
N PRO A 262 -3.20 -6.60 -13.94
CA PRO A 262 -3.81 -5.54 -13.15
C PRO A 262 -4.02 -5.98 -11.69
N ILE A 263 -4.25 -5.01 -10.80
CA ILE A 263 -4.73 -5.29 -9.43
C ILE A 263 -6.02 -6.10 -9.51
N VAL A 264 -6.13 -7.16 -8.72
CA VAL A 264 -7.31 -8.03 -8.68
C VAL A 264 -8.57 -7.21 -8.38
N CYS A 265 -9.61 -7.37 -9.20
CA CYS A 265 -10.85 -6.61 -9.07
C CYS A 265 -11.92 -7.45 -8.38
N SER A 266 -12.16 -8.66 -8.90
CA SER A 266 -13.18 -9.59 -8.44
C SER A 266 -12.66 -10.62 -7.43
N PRO A 267 -13.53 -11.25 -6.61
CA PRO A 267 -13.12 -12.35 -5.73
C PRO A 267 -12.49 -13.52 -6.50
N SER A 268 -12.96 -13.78 -7.73
CA SER A 268 -12.39 -14.82 -8.59
C SER A 268 -10.98 -14.46 -9.05
N ASP A 269 -10.70 -13.19 -9.34
CA ASP A 269 -9.35 -12.71 -9.70
C ASP A 269 -8.39 -12.92 -8.51
N ALA A 270 -8.84 -12.59 -7.29
CA ALA A 270 -8.07 -12.76 -6.06
C ALA A 270 -7.76 -14.23 -5.75
N ILE A 271 -8.76 -15.12 -5.87
CA ILE A 271 -8.58 -16.57 -5.70
C ILE A 271 -7.62 -17.12 -6.76
N GLN A 272 -7.74 -16.68 -8.01
CA GLN A 272 -6.85 -17.11 -9.08
C GLN A 272 -5.41 -16.65 -8.82
N CYS A 273 -5.21 -15.38 -8.44
CA CYS A 273 -3.90 -14.87 -8.07
C CYS A 273 -3.30 -15.65 -6.89
N PHE A 274 -4.09 -15.94 -5.86
CA PHE A 274 -3.69 -16.75 -4.71
C PHE A 274 -3.31 -18.18 -5.07
N LYS A 275 -4.04 -18.81 -6.00
CA LYS A 275 -3.71 -20.15 -6.51
C LYS A 275 -2.32 -20.21 -7.13
N TYR A 276 -1.94 -19.18 -7.90
CA TYR A 276 -0.69 -19.16 -8.68
C TYR A 276 0.46 -18.39 -8.03
N THR A 277 0.37 -18.05 -6.75
CA THR A 277 1.43 -17.37 -5.99
C THR A 277 1.70 -18.14 -4.70
N GLU A 278 2.85 -17.94 -4.06
CA GLU A 278 3.16 -18.55 -2.75
C GLU A 278 2.68 -17.67 -1.58
N MET A 279 1.53 -16.99 -1.71
CA MET A 279 0.88 -16.38 -0.54
C MET A 279 0.33 -17.48 0.37
N ASP A 280 0.42 -17.25 1.67
CA ASP A 280 0.04 -18.22 2.70
C ASP A 280 -1.43 -18.07 3.10
N VAL A 281 -1.92 -16.83 3.15
CA VAL A 281 -3.28 -16.50 3.60
C VAL A 281 -3.97 -15.59 2.59
N LEU A 282 -5.23 -15.88 2.29
CA LEU A 282 -6.12 -15.02 1.52
C LEU A 282 -7.33 -14.62 2.35
N VAL A 283 -7.49 -13.32 2.55
CA VAL A 283 -8.68 -12.72 3.15
C VAL A 283 -9.56 -12.16 2.04
N LEU A 284 -10.81 -12.64 1.98
CA LEU A 284 -11.86 -12.12 1.11
C LEU A 284 -13.01 -11.63 2.00
N ASN A 285 -13.06 -10.32 2.26
CA ASN A 285 -13.91 -9.72 3.28
C ASN A 285 -13.67 -10.30 4.68
N SER A 286 -14.60 -11.11 5.17
CA SER A 286 -14.54 -11.81 6.46
C SER A 286 -14.22 -13.30 6.30
N MET A 287 -13.95 -13.76 5.08
CA MET A 287 -13.63 -15.16 4.79
C MET A 287 -12.13 -15.32 4.63
N VAL A 288 -11.57 -16.33 5.29
CA VAL A 288 -10.13 -16.61 5.28
C VAL A 288 -9.86 -17.97 4.69
N ILE A 289 -8.90 -18.02 3.76
CA ILE A 289 -8.35 -19.23 3.18
C ILE A 289 -6.88 -19.29 3.58
N GLU A 290 -6.49 -20.37 4.25
CA GLU A 290 -5.09 -20.67 4.53
C GLU A 290 -4.58 -21.73 3.56
N LYS A 291 -3.46 -21.48 2.91
CA LYS A 291 -2.78 -22.46 2.08
C LYS A 291 -2.12 -23.46 3.02
N LYS A 292 -2.64 -24.69 3.06
CA LYS A 292 -1.93 -25.78 3.74
C LYS A 292 -0.66 -26.06 2.95
N ASN A 293 0.49 -26.05 3.63
CA ASN A 293 1.72 -26.63 3.07
C ASN A 293 1.40 -28.08 2.71
N VAL A 294 1.35 -28.38 1.41
CA VAL A 294 1.22 -29.75 0.87
C VAL A 294 2.60 -30.38 0.86
#